data_AF-A0A1G6TCG2-F1
#
_entry.id   AF-A0A1G6TCG2-F1
#
_cell.length_a   1.000
_cell.length_b   1.000
_cell.length_c   1.000
_cell.angle_alpha   90.00
_cell.angle_beta   90.00
_cell.angle_gamma   90.00
#
_symmetry.space_group_name_H-M   'P 1'
#
loop_
_entity.id
_entity.type
_entity.pdbx_description
1 polymer ?
#
loop_
_entity_poly.entity_id
_entity_poly.type
_entity_poly.pdbx_seq_one_letter_code
_entity_poly.pdbx_strand_id
1 'polypeptide(L)'
;SEQIAYCMDKVRSLPINDNLLDYVVPDLLYMRQKVGVDFCVTILNSNEKLCHSSNPDNSESIVCGYKILEILAPVVIGIPVAVDATGFVRVDNYEELLNKARQWFLDNPDYQINKNIY
;
A
#
# COMPACT_ATOMS: atom_id res chain seq x y z
N SER A 1 -13.65 -9.07 13.68
CA SER A 1 -13.72 -9.95 14.86
C SER A 1 -12.69 -9.49 15.87
N GLU A 2 -12.77 -10.00 17.11
CA GLU A 2 -11.81 -9.69 18.19
C GLU A 2 -10.37 -10.06 17.82
N GLN A 3 -10.16 -11.16 17.09
CA GLN A 3 -8.83 -11.59 16.65
C GLN A 3 -8.19 -10.61 15.65
N ILE A 4 -9.00 -10.04 14.74
CA ILE A 4 -8.54 -9.04 13.78
C ILE A 4 -8.13 -7.77 14.53
N ALA A 5 -8.90 -7.33 15.53
CA ALA A 5 -8.56 -6.15 16.32
C ALA A 5 -7.22 -6.33 17.05
N TYR A 6 -7.02 -7.47 17.73
CA TYR A 6 -5.76 -7.79 18.40
C TYR A 6 -4.57 -7.80 17.44
N CYS A 7 -4.73 -8.40 16.25
CA CYS A 7 -3.69 -8.40 15.22
C CYS A 7 -3.34 -6.96 14.79
N MET A 8 -4.35 -6.13 14.53
CA MET A 8 -4.16 -4.74 14.13
C MET A 8 -3.46 -3.90 15.20
N ASP A 9 -3.72 -4.14 16.48
CA ASP A 9 -3.03 -3.43 17.57
C ASP A 9 -1.53 -3.74 17.59
N LYS A 10 -1.15 -4.99 17.28
CA LYS A 10 0.26 -5.35 17.10
C LYS A 10 0.86 -4.68 15.87
N VAL A 11 0.17 -4.75 14.72
CA VAL A 11 0.64 -4.13 13.47
C VAL A 11 0.88 -2.63 13.64
N ARG A 12 -0.06 -1.91 14.26
CA ARG A 12 0.06 -0.46 14.48
C ARG A 12 1.19 -0.05 15.43
N SER A 13 1.69 -0.98 16.24
CA SER A 13 2.82 -0.73 17.15
C SER A 13 4.19 -0.90 16.49
N LEU A 14 4.22 -1.46 15.27
CA LEU A 14 5.46 -1.66 14.53
C LEU A 14 5.90 -0.35 13.85
N PRO A 15 7.22 -0.09 13.76
CA PRO A 15 7.73 1.04 13.01
C PRO A 15 7.43 0.86 11.52
N ILE A 16 7.02 1.94 10.85
CA ILE A 16 6.89 1.98 9.40
C ILE A 16 8.30 2.02 8.81
N ASN A 17 8.65 1.01 8.00
CA ASN A 17 9.91 0.89 7.27
C ASN A 17 9.78 -0.24 6.22
N ASP A 18 10.86 -0.52 5.48
CA ASP A 18 10.87 -1.58 4.46
C ASP A 18 10.48 -2.95 5.04
N ASN A 19 10.97 -3.32 6.23
CA ASN A 19 10.62 -4.61 6.85
C ASN A 19 9.11 -4.76 7.10
N LEU A 20 8.44 -3.70 7.54
CA LEU A 20 6.98 -3.72 7.70
C LEU A 20 6.29 -3.96 6.36
N LEU A 21 6.73 -3.25 5.32
CA LEU A 21 6.15 -3.31 3.98
C LEU A 21 6.41 -4.65 3.29
N ASP A 22 7.58 -5.25 3.50
CA ASP A 22 8.00 -6.48 2.83
C ASP A 22 7.43 -7.74 3.50
N TYR A 23 7.28 -7.72 4.84
CA TYR A 23 6.92 -8.93 5.60
C TYR A 23 5.56 -8.90 6.27
N VAL A 24 5.01 -7.72 6.60
CA VAL A 24 3.76 -7.63 7.39
C VAL A 24 2.59 -7.16 6.53
N VAL A 25 2.81 -6.16 5.68
CA VAL A 25 1.75 -5.63 4.80
C VAL A 25 1.16 -6.69 3.86
N PRO A 26 1.93 -7.59 3.22
CA PRO A 26 1.37 -8.61 2.34
C PRO A 26 0.41 -9.55 3.08
N ASP A 27 0.79 -10.00 4.27
CA ASP A 27 -0.06 -10.84 5.15
C ASP A 27 -1.31 -10.08 5.60
N LEU A 28 -1.16 -8.78 5.91
CA LEU A 28 -2.27 -7.92 6.30
C LEU A 28 -3.32 -7.82 5.18
N LEU A 29 -2.87 -7.63 3.94
CA LEU A 29 -3.74 -7.50 2.77
C LEU A 29 -4.30 -8.85 2.31
N TYR A 30 -3.60 -9.95 2.57
CA TYR A 30 -4.10 -11.30 2.31
C TYR A 30 -5.41 -11.59 3.06
N MET A 31 -5.62 -10.99 4.25
CA MET A 31 -6.87 -11.15 5.00
C MET A 31 -8.11 -10.51 4.32
N ARG A 32 -7.91 -9.64 3.32
CA ARG A 32 -8.96 -8.89 2.60
C ARG A 32 -9.93 -8.16 3.54
N GLN A 33 -9.44 -7.68 4.67
CA GLN A 33 -10.22 -6.91 5.64
C GLN A 33 -9.99 -5.41 5.44
N LYS A 34 -11.07 -4.63 5.46
CA LYS A 34 -11.02 -3.17 5.28
C LYS A 34 -10.04 -2.49 6.23
N VAL A 35 -9.99 -2.91 7.50
CA VAL A 35 -9.06 -2.35 8.49
C VAL A 35 -7.58 -2.49 8.12
N GLY A 36 -7.22 -3.55 7.39
CA GLY A 36 -5.85 -3.75 6.91
C GLY A 36 -5.52 -2.83 5.74
N VAL A 37 -6.44 -2.72 4.79
CA VAL A 37 -6.30 -1.79 3.66
C VAL A 37 -6.30 -0.33 4.15
N ASP A 38 -7.17 0.04 5.08
CA ASP A 38 -7.22 1.37 5.69
C ASP A 38 -5.89 1.73 6.37
N PHE A 39 -5.24 0.77 7.06
CA PHE A 39 -3.90 0.98 7.60
C PHE A 39 -2.86 1.23 6.49
N CYS A 40 -2.89 0.49 5.39
CA CYS A 40 -2.03 0.78 4.25
C CYS A 40 -2.31 2.18 3.66
N VAL A 41 -3.58 2.62 3.63
CA VAL A 41 -3.95 3.97 3.19
C VAL A 41 -3.38 5.06 4.11
N THR A 42 -3.20 4.81 5.42
CA THR A 42 -2.49 5.79 6.28
C THR A 42 -1.02 5.90 5.90
N ILE A 43 -0.37 4.78 5.56
CA ILE A 43 1.02 4.79 5.08
C ILE A 43 1.12 5.46 3.70
N LEU A 44 0.17 5.20 2.80
CA LEU A 44 0.09 5.84 1.46
C LEU A 44 0.07 7.37 1.57
N ASN A 45 -0.66 7.91 2.55
CA ASN A 45 -0.81 9.34 2.78
C ASN A 45 0.36 9.98 3.54
N SER A 46 1.28 9.21 4.09
CA SER A 46 2.46 9.74 4.77
C SER A 46 3.49 10.29 3.78
N ASN A 47 4.11 11.42 4.12
CA ASN A 47 5.24 12.00 3.38
C ASN A 47 6.59 11.73 4.07
N GLU A 48 6.60 10.91 5.14
CA GLU A 48 7.84 10.53 5.81
C GLU A 48 8.66 9.58 4.92
N LYS A 49 9.96 9.85 4.83
CA LYS A 49 10.90 9.08 4.01
C LYS A 49 11.50 7.92 4.81
N LEU A 50 10.65 6.96 5.18
CA LEU A 50 11.02 5.82 6.04
C LEU A 50 11.32 4.53 5.27
N CYS A 51 11.19 4.55 3.94
CA CYS A 51 11.45 3.40 3.08
C CYS A 51 12.62 3.70 2.15
N HIS A 52 13.12 2.69 1.45
CA HIS A 52 14.26 2.81 0.54
C HIS A 52 13.90 2.46 -0.90
N SER A 53 14.52 3.14 -1.87
CA SER A 53 14.36 2.84 -3.29
C SER A 53 14.82 1.41 -3.61
N SER A 54 14.13 0.76 -4.55
CA SER A 54 14.49 -0.60 -4.99
C SER A 54 15.79 -0.68 -5.80
N ASN A 55 16.47 0.44 -6.05
CA ASN A 55 17.78 0.47 -6.70
C ASN A 55 18.88 -0.02 -5.73
N PRO A 56 19.49 -1.19 -5.96
CA PRO A 56 20.50 -1.74 -5.06
C PRO A 56 21.83 -0.97 -5.12
N ASP A 57 22.11 -0.25 -6.21
CA ASP A 57 23.36 0.49 -6.39
C ASP A 57 23.33 1.86 -5.69
N ASN A 58 22.14 2.42 -5.50
CA ASN A 58 21.93 3.68 -4.80
C ASN A 58 20.60 3.63 -4.02
N SER A 59 20.69 3.15 -2.77
CA SER A 59 19.57 3.07 -1.86
C SER A 59 19.28 4.45 -1.24
N GLU A 60 18.30 5.14 -1.79
CA GLU A 60 17.86 6.45 -1.30
C GLU A 60 16.60 6.32 -0.44
N SER A 61 16.50 7.13 0.62
CA SER A 61 15.28 7.21 1.42
C SER A 61 14.15 7.88 0.62
N ILE A 62 13.02 7.19 0.52
CA ILE A 62 11.83 7.58 -0.22
C ILE A 62 10.59 7.50 0.65
N VAL A 63 9.50 8.14 0.21
CA VAL A 63 8.19 7.99 0.87
C VAL A 63 7.68 6.56 0.66
N CYS A 64 7.23 5.94 1.73
CA CYS A 64 6.69 4.57 1.69
C CYS A 64 5.44 4.46 0.81
N GLY A 65 4.75 5.57 0.55
CA GLY A 65 3.57 5.62 -0.32
C GLY A 65 3.83 5.07 -1.74
N TYR A 66 5.03 5.21 -2.28
CA TYR A 66 5.35 4.63 -3.59
C TYR A 66 5.26 3.10 -3.59
N LYS A 67 5.82 2.45 -2.57
CA LYS A 67 5.75 0.98 -2.44
C LYS A 67 4.34 0.50 -2.11
N ILE A 68 3.66 1.19 -1.19
CA ILE A 68 2.28 0.87 -0.81
C ILE A 68 1.33 0.94 -2.01
N LEU A 69 1.54 1.90 -2.92
CA LEU A 69 0.73 2.01 -4.12
C LEU A 69 0.79 0.73 -4.97
N GLU A 70 1.99 0.20 -5.20
CA GLU A 70 2.18 -1.03 -5.97
C GLU A 70 1.55 -2.23 -5.27
N ILE A 71 1.68 -2.29 -3.95
CA ILE A 71 1.10 -3.35 -3.12
C ILE A 71 -0.45 -3.29 -3.10
N LEU A 72 -1.04 -2.09 -3.10
CA LEU A 72 -2.49 -1.88 -3.10
C LEU A 72 -3.13 -2.09 -4.48
N ALA A 73 -2.39 -1.90 -5.57
CA ALA A 73 -2.90 -2.02 -6.94
C ALA A 73 -3.67 -3.33 -7.23
N PRO A 74 -3.18 -4.52 -6.87
CA PRO A 74 -3.94 -5.76 -7.06
C PRO A 74 -5.05 -5.98 -6.01
N VAL A 75 -5.11 -5.17 -4.94
CA VAL A 75 -5.99 -5.36 -3.80
C VAL A 75 -7.24 -4.50 -3.87
N VAL A 76 -7.14 -3.28 -4.40
CA VAL A 76 -8.24 -2.31 -4.43
C VAL A 76 -8.78 -2.17 -5.84
N ILE A 77 -10.10 -2.35 -5.99
CA ILE A 77 -10.77 -2.25 -7.29
C ILE A 77 -10.89 -0.78 -7.69
N GLY A 78 -10.46 -0.47 -8.91
CA GLY A 78 -10.67 0.86 -9.53
C GLY A 78 -9.67 1.93 -9.12
N ILE A 79 -8.65 1.59 -8.30
CA ILE A 79 -7.54 2.50 -8.00
C ILE A 79 -6.86 2.93 -9.31
N PRO A 80 -6.45 4.20 -9.49
CA PRO A 80 -5.94 4.73 -10.75
C PRO A 80 -4.49 4.31 -11.02
N VAL A 81 -4.21 3.02 -10.91
CA VAL A 81 -2.90 2.42 -11.14
C VAL A 81 -3.01 1.50 -12.34
N ALA A 82 -2.32 1.86 -13.42
CA ALA A 82 -2.16 0.97 -14.56
C ALA A 82 -1.11 -0.08 -14.20
N VAL A 83 -1.43 -1.35 -14.39
CA VAL A 83 -0.46 -2.44 -14.37
C VAL A 83 -0.23 -2.94 -15.79
N ASP A 84 0.98 -3.38 -16.09
CA ASP A 84 1.32 -4.03 -17.35
C ASP A 84 0.84 -5.49 -17.39
N ALA A 85 1.13 -6.19 -18.49
CA ALA A 85 0.75 -7.59 -18.69
C ALA A 85 1.37 -8.56 -17.65
N THR A 86 2.41 -8.14 -16.95
CA THR A 86 3.09 -8.88 -15.90
C THR A 86 2.63 -8.48 -14.49
N GLY A 87 1.74 -7.49 -14.38
CA GLY A 87 1.23 -7.00 -13.10
C GLY A 87 2.09 -5.93 -12.44
N PHE A 88 3.15 -5.44 -13.11
CA PHE A 88 3.96 -4.34 -12.60
C PHE A 88 3.29 -3.01 -12.90
N VAL A 89 3.40 -2.06 -11.97
CA VAL A 89 2.83 -0.73 -12.11
C VAL A 89 3.54 0.00 -13.26
N ARG A 90 2.76 0.42 -14.27
CA ARG A 90 3.25 1.24 -15.36
C ARG A 90 3.29 2.69 -14.89
N VAL A 91 4.50 3.22 -14.70
CA VAL A 91 4.70 4.57 -14.16
C VAL A 91 5.65 5.37 -15.03
N ASP A 92 5.13 6.48 -15.58
CA ASP A 92 5.96 7.52 -16.18
C ASP A 92 6.38 8.57 -15.14
N ASN A 93 5.54 8.82 -14.13
CA ASN A 93 5.80 9.74 -13.03
C ASN A 93 5.19 9.23 -11.71
N TYR A 94 6.05 8.77 -10.79
CA TYR A 94 5.63 8.20 -9.50
C TYR A 94 4.94 9.22 -8.59
N GLU A 95 5.39 10.47 -8.59
CA GLU A 95 4.82 11.52 -7.74
C GLU A 95 3.39 11.86 -8.18
N GLU A 96 3.18 12.03 -9.48
CA GLU A 96 1.85 12.29 -10.03
C GLU A 96 0.90 11.12 -9.75
N LEU A 97 1.37 9.89 -9.94
CA LEU A 97 0.57 8.69 -9.69
C LEU A 97 0.21 8.55 -8.20
N LEU A 98 1.15 8.79 -7.29
CA LEU A 98 0.89 8.77 -5.85
C LEU A 98 -0.17 9.81 -5.47
N ASN A 99 -0.07 11.04 -6.00
CA ASN A 99 -1.04 12.09 -5.72
C ASN A 99 -2.44 11.75 -6.27
N LYS A 100 -2.52 11.17 -7.48
CA LYS A 100 -3.78 10.66 -8.03
C LYS A 100 -4.40 9.58 -7.17
N ALA A 101 -3.60 8.62 -6.69
CA ALA A 101 -4.09 7.55 -5.83
C ALA A 101 -4.57 8.07 -4.46
N ARG A 102 -3.84 9.00 -3.84
CA ARG A 102 -4.25 9.66 -2.60
C ARG A 102 -5.60 10.36 -2.76
N GLN A 103 -5.73 11.17 -3.82
CA GLN A 103 -6.99 11.85 -4.13
C GLN A 103 -8.13 10.85 -4.37
N TRP A 104 -7.86 9.77 -5.09
CA TRP A 104 -8.87 8.73 -5.34
C TRP A 104 -9.39 8.09 -4.05
N PHE A 105 -8.54 7.83 -3.05
CA PHE A 105 -9.01 7.31 -1.76
C PHE A 105 -9.82 8.32 -0.95
N LEU A 106 -9.58 9.62 -1.12
CA LEU A 106 -10.42 10.67 -0.52
C LEU A 106 -11.81 10.70 -1.19
N ASP A 107 -11.85 10.55 -2.51
CA ASP A 107 -13.08 10.58 -3.30
C ASP A 107 -13.89 9.27 -3.19
N ASN A 108 -13.25 8.16 -2.79
CA ASN A 108 -13.84 6.82 -2.72
C ASN A 108 -13.63 6.19 -1.32
N PRO A 109 -14.23 6.75 -0.24
CA PRO A 109 -14.08 6.20 1.11
C PRO A 109 -14.61 4.76 1.24
N ASP A 110 -15.59 4.42 0.40
CA ASP A 110 -16.24 3.09 0.30
C ASP A 110 -15.63 2.22 -0.81
N TYR A 111 -14.33 2.40 -1.09
CA TYR A 111 -13.60 1.59 -2.07
C TYR A 111 -13.83 0.08 -1.85
N GLN A 112 -13.80 -0.66 -2.96
CA GLN A 112 -14.00 -2.10 -2.94
C GLN A 112 -12.67 -2.85 -2.91
N ILE A 113 -12.62 -3.92 -2.12
CA ILE A 113 -11.46 -4.81 -2.02
C ILE A 113 -11.71 -5.99 -2.96
N ASN A 114 -10.74 -6.28 -3.82
CA ASN A 114 -10.77 -7.46 -4.66
C ASN A 114 -10.63 -8.72 -3.79
N LYS A 115 -11.68 -9.55 -3.77
CA LYS A 115 -11.73 -10.81 -3.02
C LYS A 115 -11.42 -12.05 -3.87
N ASN A 116 -11.26 -11.90 -5.19
CA ASN A 116 -11.29 -12.99 -6.16
C ASN A 116 -9.91 -13.30 -6.77
N ILE A 117 -8.82 -13.06 -6.04
CA ILE A 117 -7.48 -13.45 -6.49
C ILE A 117 -7.13 -14.76 -5.78
N TYR A 118 -7.01 -15.83 -6.60
CA TYR A 118 -6.94 -17.28 -6.34
C TYR A 118 -8.28 -18.03 -6.36
#